data_AF-A0A2N2F6T4-F1
#
_entry.id   AF-A0A2N2F6T4-F1
#
_cell.length_a   1.000
_cell.length_b   1.000
_cell.length_c   1.000
_cell.angle_alpha   90.00
_cell.angle_beta   90.00
_cell.angle_gamma   90.00
#
_symmetry.space_group_name_H-M   'P 1'
#
loop_
_entity.id
_entity.type
_entity.pdbx_description
1 polymer ?
#
loop_
_entity_poly.entity_id
_entity_poly.type
_entity_poly.pdbx_seq_one_letter_code
_entity_poly.pdbx_strand_id
1 'polypeptide(L)'
;MLDVAVFSFSVLVLSYLGVGGLQKWAEHRRVLDIPNERSSHTRPTPRGGGLVIVALSTIGLAVAWFLYPVWPPTTLFAYLVAAWLIAGVSWLDDLQSLPSRVRLATHSLGAILAILAFGYWRVVSIPLIGSLDMGWLGLLITFVWIVGLTNAYNFMDGIDGIAGGQAVVAGLGW
;
A
#
# COMPACT_ATOMS: atom_id res chain seq x y z
N MET A 1 -13.57 10.34 -19.68
CA MET A 1 -12.09 10.49 -19.78
C MET A 1 -11.61 11.77 -19.11
N LEU A 2 -12.21 12.95 -19.39
CA LEU A 2 -11.86 14.22 -18.74
C LEU A 2 -11.98 14.14 -17.21
N ASP A 3 -13.06 13.58 -16.67
CA ASP A 3 -13.29 13.50 -15.22
C ASP A 3 -12.24 12.67 -14.48
N VAL A 4 -11.83 11.55 -15.09
CA VAL A 4 -10.77 10.68 -14.55
C VAL A 4 -9.42 11.41 -14.57
N ALA A 5 -9.10 12.10 -15.66
CA ALA A 5 -7.86 12.88 -15.77
C ALA A 5 -7.81 14.02 -14.73
N VAL A 6 -8.91 14.76 -14.55
CA VAL A 6 -9.02 15.83 -13.55
C VAL A 6 -8.90 15.27 -12.14
N PHE A 7 -9.56 14.14 -11.85
CA PHE A 7 -9.48 13.47 -10.57
C PHE A 7 -8.05 13.00 -10.25
N SER A 8 -7.42 12.27 -11.17
CA SER A 8 -6.04 11.79 -11.00
C SER A 8 -5.04 12.95 -10.86
N PHE A 9 -5.19 14.01 -11.67
CA PHE A 9 -4.35 15.19 -11.56
C PHE A 9 -4.53 15.91 -10.21
N SER A 10 -5.76 16.01 -9.73
CA SER A 10 -6.06 16.60 -8.41
C SER A 10 -5.45 15.78 -7.28
N VAL A 11 -5.55 14.44 -7.32
CA VAL A 11 -4.89 13.56 -6.34
C VAL A 11 -3.38 13.71 -6.39
N LEU A 12 -2.77 13.84 -7.57
CA LEU A 12 -1.33 14.08 -7.73
C LEU A 12 -0.90 15.40 -7.08
N VAL A 13 -1.60 16.50 -7.38
CA VAL A 13 -1.30 17.83 -6.82
C VAL A 13 -1.47 17.82 -5.30
N LEU A 14 -2.57 17.26 -4.80
CA LEU A 14 -2.83 17.14 -3.36
C LEU A 14 -1.78 16.27 -2.67
N SER A 15 -1.30 15.20 -3.32
CA SER A 15 -0.24 14.34 -2.79
C SER A 15 1.08 15.11 -2.70
N TYR A 16 1.47 15.83 -3.76
CA TYR A 16 2.69 16.63 -3.77
C TYR A 16 2.68 17.71 -2.68
N LEU A 17 1.59 18.49 -2.60
CA LEU A 17 1.44 19.55 -1.60
C LEU A 17 1.33 18.99 -0.18
N GLY A 18 0.57 17.91 -0.01
CA GLY A 18 0.37 17.26 1.30
C GLY A 18 1.66 16.66 1.84
N VAL A 19 2.43 15.95 1.02
CA VAL A 19 3.75 15.41 1.40
C VAL A 19 4.71 16.55 1.72
N GLY A 20 4.78 17.59 0.89
CA GLY A 20 5.64 18.75 1.17
C GLY A 20 5.26 19.49 2.46
N GLY A 21 3.97 19.58 2.78
CA GLY A 21 3.48 20.13 4.05
C GLY A 21 3.84 19.24 5.25
N LEU A 22 3.67 17.92 5.12
CA LEU A 22 4.02 16.97 6.16
C LEU A 22 5.53 16.94 6.43
N GLN A 23 6.36 17.02 5.38
CA GLN A 23 7.82 17.10 5.52
C GLN A 23 8.23 18.29 6.39
N LYS A 24 7.71 19.49 6.10
CA LYS A 24 7.96 20.68 6.93
C LYS A 24 7.51 20.48 8.37
N TRP A 25 6.34 19.86 8.59
CA TRP A 25 5.86 19.59 9.94
C TRP A 25 6.77 18.59 10.68
N ALA A 26 7.20 17.53 10.00
CA ALA A 26 8.06 16.48 10.56
C ALA A 26 9.45 17.01 10.91
N GLU A 27 10.02 17.92 10.12
CA GLU A 27 11.26 18.64 10.44
C GLU A 27 11.14 19.42 11.76
N HIS A 28 10.08 20.22 11.91
CA HIS A 28 9.85 20.99 13.14
C HIS A 28 9.63 20.09 14.37
N ARG A 29 9.00 18.93 14.18
CA ARG A 29 8.70 17.96 15.25
C ARG A 29 9.83 16.94 15.47
N ARG A 30 10.92 17.01 14.71
CA ARG A 30 12.04 16.05 14.73
C ARG A 30 11.61 14.60 14.51
N VAL A 31 10.57 14.38 13.69
CA VAL A 31 10.16 13.05 13.23
C VAL A 31 11.00 12.70 11.99
N LEU A 32 12.24 12.30 12.23
CA LEU A 32 13.27 12.13 11.21
C LEU A 32 13.77 10.69 11.13
N ASP A 33 14.13 10.28 9.91
CA ASP A 33 14.88 9.08 9.62
C ASP A 33 16.36 9.33 9.85
N ILE A 34 16.92 8.68 10.85
CA ILE A 34 18.36 8.75 11.10
C ILE A 34 19.04 7.70 10.22
N PRO A 35 20.02 8.10 9.37
CA PRO A 35 20.75 7.18 8.52
C PRO A 35 21.33 6.00 9.30
N ASN A 36 21.19 4.80 8.75
CA ASN A 36 21.80 3.57 9.25
C ASN A 36 22.49 2.82 8.10
N GLU A 37 23.04 1.64 8.37
CA GLU A 37 23.80 0.85 7.39
C GLU A 37 23.00 0.47 6.12
N ARG A 38 21.66 0.51 6.18
CA ARG A 38 20.76 0.23 5.04
C ARG A 38 20.36 1.47 4.25
N SER A 39 20.60 2.66 4.79
CA SER A 39 20.09 3.93 4.24
C SER A 39 20.93 4.39 3.04
N SER A 40 20.27 4.76 1.94
CA SER A 40 20.93 5.44 0.80
C SER A 40 21.25 6.91 1.06
N HIS A 41 20.57 7.52 2.04
CA HIS A 41 20.75 8.92 2.42
C HIS A 41 21.79 9.08 3.54
N THR A 42 22.51 10.20 3.51
CA THR A 42 23.55 10.54 4.51
C THR A 42 23.13 11.63 5.50
N ARG A 43 21.98 12.26 5.29
CA ARG A 43 21.44 13.33 6.15
C ARG A 43 20.08 12.93 6.68
N PRO A 44 19.71 13.23 7.94
CA PRO A 44 18.39 12.91 8.45
C PRO A 44 17.27 13.45 7.55
N THR A 45 16.35 12.59 7.14
CA THR A 45 15.24 12.93 6.23
C THR A 45 13.89 12.87 6.96
N PRO A 46 12.90 13.70 6.60
CA PRO A 46 11.58 13.63 7.26
C PRO A 46 10.85 12.31 6.96
N ARG A 47 10.32 11.64 8.00
CA ARG A 47 9.53 10.40 7.85
C ARG A 47 8.03 10.68 7.72
N GLY A 48 7.30 9.70 7.19
CA GLY A 48 5.83 9.68 7.25
C GLY A 48 5.11 10.15 6.00
N GLY A 49 5.80 10.46 4.90
CA GLY A 49 5.17 10.83 3.62
C GLY A 49 4.08 9.85 3.17
N GLY A 50 4.26 8.55 3.46
CA GLY A 50 3.27 7.51 3.20
C GLY A 50 1.90 7.74 3.88
N LEU A 51 1.84 8.43 5.01
CA LEU A 51 0.56 8.76 5.67
C LEU A 51 -0.34 9.64 4.81
N VAL A 52 0.26 10.60 4.07
CA VAL A 52 -0.48 11.43 3.13
C VAL A 52 -1.03 10.57 1.99
N ILE A 53 -0.21 9.65 1.47
CA ILE A 53 -0.60 8.76 0.38
C ILE A 53 -1.74 7.83 0.82
N VAL A 54 -1.68 7.25 2.01
CA VAL A 54 -2.75 6.41 2.57
C VAL A 54 -4.04 7.20 2.75
N ALA A 55 -3.96 8.42 3.31
CA ALA A 55 -5.13 9.27 3.50
C ALA A 55 -5.79 9.67 2.17
N LEU A 56 -4.99 10.13 1.19
CA LEU A 56 -5.51 10.52 -0.13
C LEU A 56 -5.99 9.33 -0.94
N SER A 57 -5.34 8.17 -0.85
CA SER A 57 -5.81 6.94 -1.50
C SER A 57 -7.13 6.47 -0.90
N THR A 58 -7.30 6.59 0.42
CA THR A 58 -8.57 6.28 1.11
C THR A 58 -9.70 7.21 0.64
N ILE A 59 -9.46 8.52 0.66
CA ILE A 59 -10.44 9.52 0.21
C ILE A 59 -10.76 9.32 -1.28
N GLY A 60 -9.71 9.14 -2.09
CA GLY A 60 -9.85 8.93 -3.53
C GLY A 60 -10.67 7.69 -3.86
N LEU A 61 -10.39 6.57 -3.19
CA LEU A 61 -11.17 5.35 -3.35
C LEU A 61 -12.63 5.53 -2.90
N ALA A 62 -12.87 6.23 -1.79
CA ALA A 62 -14.22 6.51 -1.32
C ALA A 62 -15.01 7.40 -2.30
N VAL A 63 -14.38 8.44 -2.85
CA VAL A 63 -14.98 9.30 -3.87
C VAL A 63 -15.25 8.52 -5.15
N ALA A 64 -14.27 7.74 -5.62
CA ALA A 64 -14.41 6.91 -6.81
C ALA A 64 -15.56 5.90 -6.64
N TRP A 65 -15.66 5.26 -5.48
CA TRP A 65 -16.75 4.34 -5.16
C TRP A 65 -18.10 5.04 -5.07
N PHE A 66 -18.17 6.24 -4.50
CA PHE A 66 -19.41 7.01 -4.43
C PHE A 66 -19.95 7.39 -5.82
N LEU A 67 -19.05 7.73 -6.75
CA LEU A 67 -19.42 8.04 -8.13
C LEU A 67 -19.70 6.78 -8.96
N TYR A 68 -18.94 5.71 -8.70
CA TYR A 68 -18.99 4.45 -9.44
C TYR A 68 -18.93 3.27 -8.45
N PRO A 69 -20.07 2.86 -7.86
CA PRO A 69 -20.09 1.83 -6.83
C PRO A 69 -19.96 0.43 -7.46
N VAL A 70 -18.73 0.05 -7.81
CA VAL A 70 -18.41 -1.24 -8.44
C VAL A 70 -18.42 -2.40 -7.42
N TRP A 71 -18.11 -2.13 -6.16
CA TRP A 71 -18.04 -3.14 -5.09
C TRP A 71 -19.17 -2.95 -4.08
N PRO A 72 -19.64 -4.04 -3.42
CA PRO A 72 -20.49 -3.91 -2.25
C PRO A 72 -19.82 -3.06 -1.16
N PRO A 73 -20.61 -2.30 -0.35
CA PRO A 73 -20.05 -1.52 0.77
C PRO A 73 -19.21 -2.36 1.73
N THR A 74 -19.58 -3.61 1.95
CA THR A 74 -18.86 -4.57 2.82
C THR A 74 -17.47 -4.91 2.27
N THR A 75 -17.33 -5.09 0.95
CA THR A 75 -16.04 -5.35 0.28
C THR A 75 -15.14 -4.12 0.36
N LEU A 76 -15.67 -2.93 0.09
CA LEU A 76 -14.91 -1.67 0.26
C LEU A 76 -14.44 -1.50 1.71
N PHE A 77 -15.34 -1.72 2.67
CA PHE A 77 -15.01 -1.60 4.09
C PHE A 77 -13.90 -2.57 4.49
N ALA A 78 -13.99 -3.85 4.10
CA ALA A 78 -12.97 -4.85 4.38
C ALA A 78 -11.61 -4.48 3.76
N TYR A 79 -11.60 -3.95 2.53
CA TYR A 79 -10.37 -3.45 1.89
C TYR A 79 -9.74 -2.30 2.68
N LEU A 80 -10.54 -1.30 3.07
CA LEU A 80 -10.05 -0.14 3.82
C LEU A 80 -9.52 -0.56 5.20
N VAL A 81 -10.21 -1.48 5.90
CA VAL A 81 -9.71 -2.02 7.18
C VAL A 81 -8.36 -2.71 6.99
N ALA A 82 -8.21 -3.56 5.96
CA ALA A 82 -6.94 -4.22 5.65
C ALA A 82 -5.82 -3.20 5.33
N ALA A 83 -6.11 -2.19 4.51
CA ALA A 83 -5.16 -1.14 4.15
C ALA A 83 -4.72 -0.31 5.36
N TRP A 84 -5.65 0.10 6.23
CA TRP A 84 -5.35 0.85 7.44
C TRP A 84 -4.61 0.02 8.50
N LEU A 85 -4.89 -1.28 8.60
CA LEU A 85 -4.11 -2.19 9.45
C LEU A 85 -2.65 -2.25 9.00
N ILE A 86 -2.40 -2.43 7.70
CA ILE A 86 -1.05 -2.50 7.13
C ILE A 86 -0.34 -1.15 7.25
N ALA A 87 -1.02 -0.04 6.94
CA ALA A 87 -0.46 1.30 7.09
C ALA A 87 -0.12 1.60 8.56
N GLY A 88 -0.99 1.22 9.49
CA GLY A 88 -0.79 1.43 10.92
C GLY A 88 0.41 0.65 11.47
N VAL A 89 0.54 -0.64 11.14
CA VAL A 89 1.71 -1.41 11.59
C VAL A 89 3.01 -0.91 10.95
N SER A 90 2.96 -0.47 9.69
CA SER A 90 4.12 0.11 8.99
C SER A 90 4.56 1.41 9.67
N TRP A 91 3.62 2.30 9.97
CA TRP A 91 3.91 3.55 10.68
C TRP A 91 4.47 3.30 12.09
N LEU A 92 3.92 2.33 12.83
CA LEU A 92 4.44 1.99 14.14
C LEU A 92 5.85 1.38 14.07
N ASP A 93 6.14 0.59 13.03
CA ASP A 93 7.47 0.05 12.77
C ASP A 93 8.49 1.17 12.51
N ASP A 94 8.10 2.19 11.75
CA ASP A 94 8.93 3.37 11.47
C ASP A 94 9.26 4.17 12.73
N LEU A 95 8.37 4.17 13.73
CA LEU A 95 8.56 4.92 14.97
C LEU A 95 9.41 4.18 16.01
N GLN A 96 9.18 2.87 16.18
CA GLN A 96 9.74 2.14 17.32
C GLN A 96 10.26 0.73 17.03
N SER A 97 10.48 0.37 15.75
CA SER A 97 11.01 -0.94 15.31
C SER A 97 10.31 -2.13 15.97
N LEU A 98 9.29 -2.65 15.30
CA LEU A 98 8.46 -3.73 15.82
C LEU A 98 9.09 -5.12 15.60
N PRO A 99 8.78 -6.11 16.46
CA PRO A 99 9.18 -7.48 16.21
C PRO A 99 8.58 -8.01 14.90
N SER A 100 9.36 -8.75 14.12
CA SER A 100 8.92 -9.29 12.83
C SER A 100 7.64 -10.15 12.93
N ARG A 101 7.41 -10.80 14.09
CA ARG A 101 6.19 -11.57 14.36
C ARG A 101 4.94 -10.69 14.38
N VAL A 102 5.02 -9.48 14.93
CA VAL A 102 3.89 -8.53 14.97
C VAL A 102 3.56 -8.05 13.56
N ARG A 103 4.57 -7.67 12.79
CA ARG A 103 4.42 -7.28 11.38
C ARG A 103 3.80 -8.39 10.55
N LEU A 104 4.35 -9.60 10.62
CA LEU A 104 3.82 -10.77 9.89
C LEU A 104 2.40 -11.12 10.29
N ALA A 105 2.05 -11.02 11.57
CA ALA A 105 0.68 -11.25 12.04
C ALA A 105 -0.30 -10.23 11.46
N THR A 106 0.04 -8.94 11.46
CA THR A 106 -0.81 -7.90 10.89
C THR A 106 -0.91 -8.01 9.37
N HIS A 107 0.18 -8.29 8.66
CA HIS A 107 0.14 -8.53 7.21
C HIS A 107 -0.72 -9.75 6.87
N SER A 108 -0.62 -10.82 7.66
CA SER A 108 -1.44 -12.04 7.51
C SER A 108 -2.92 -11.74 7.73
N LEU A 109 -3.25 -10.95 8.75
CA LEU A 109 -4.63 -10.51 8.99
C LEU A 109 -5.16 -9.67 7.82
N GLY A 110 -4.37 -8.71 7.32
CA GLY A 110 -4.71 -7.93 6.14
C GLY A 110 -4.95 -8.80 4.90
N ALA A 111 -4.10 -9.80 4.67
CA ALA A 111 -4.25 -10.75 3.57
C ALA A 111 -5.54 -11.59 3.70
N ILE A 112 -5.86 -12.06 4.90
CA ILE A 112 -7.11 -12.80 5.16
C ILE A 112 -8.32 -11.91 4.86
N LEU A 113 -8.33 -10.66 5.34
CA LEU A 113 -9.42 -9.72 5.07
C LEU A 113 -9.58 -9.44 3.57
N ALA A 114 -8.47 -9.24 2.84
CA ALA A 114 -8.50 -9.05 1.40
C ALA A 114 -9.05 -10.29 0.67
N ILE A 115 -8.64 -11.50 1.06
CA ILE A 115 -9.13 -12.75 0.47
C ILE A 115 -10.62 -12.95 0.76
N LEU A 116 -11.09 -12.64 1.96
CA LEU A 116 -12.52 -12.72 2.29
C LEU A 116 -13.34 -11.71 1.49
N ALA A 117 -12.76 -10.55 1.16
CA ALA A 117 -13.44 -9.48 0.43
C ALA A 117 -13.47 -9.68 -1.09
N PHE A 118 -12.37 -10.17 -1.67
CA PHE A 118 -12.15 -10.26 -3.13
C PHE A 118 -12.02 -11.69 -3.66
N GLY A 119 -11.96 -12.68 -2.78
CA GLY A 119 -11.66 -14.06 -3.13
C GLY A 119 -10.16 -14.30 -3.31
N TYR A 120 -9.83 -15.41 -3.94
CA TYR A 120 -8.46 -15.85 -4.21
C TYR A 120 -8.36 -16.37 -5.65
N TRP A 121 -7.13 -16.57 -6.13
CA TRP A 121 -6.85 -17.09 -7.47
C TRP A 121 -7.19 -18.58 -7.59
N ARG A 122 -8.49 -18.89 -7.69
CA ARG A 122 -8.97 -20.25 -7.92
C ARG A 122 -8.62 -20.75 -9.32
N VAL A 123 -8.72 -19.88 -10.32
CA VAL A 123 -8.33 -20.20 -11.70
C VAL A 123 -7.32 -19.15 -12.16
N VAL A 124 -6.20 -19.60 -12.71
CA VAL A 124 -5.15 -18.72 -13.26
C VAL A 124 -5.06 -18.96 -14.75
N SER A 125 -5.22 -17.89 -15.53
CA SER A 125 -5.04 -17.92 -16.99
C SER A 125 -3.57 -17.70 -17.32
N ILE A 126 -2.93 -18.71 -17.91
CA ILE A 126 -1.54 -18.61 -18.36
C ILE A 126 -1.55 -18.41 -19.87
N PRO A 127 -0.94 -17.31 -20.39
CA PRO A 127 -0.83 -17.09 -21.83
C PRO A 127 -0.24 -18.32 -22.52
N LEU A 128 -0.83 -18.73 -23.65
CA LEU A 128 -0.41 -19.88 -24.48
C LEU A 128 -0.64 -21.28 -23.87
N ILE A 129 -0.95 -21.40 -22.57
CA ILE A 129 -1.18 -22.70 -21.90
C ILE A 129 -2.68 -22.92 -21.63
N GLY A 130 -3.43 -21.86 -21.36
CA GLY A 130 -4.86 -21.92 -21.01
C GLY A 130 -5.11 -21.66 -19.53
N SER A 131 -6.31 -22.00 -19.05
CA SER A 131 -6.73 -21.80 -17.67
C SER A 131 -6.40 -23.01 -16.80
N LEU A 132 -5.68 -22.78 -15.69
CA LEU A 132 -5.36 -23.80 -14.69
C LEU A 132 -6.23 -23.59 -13.45
N ASP A 133 -7.01 -24.61 -13.07
CA ASP A 133 -7.73 -24.63 -11.79
C ASP A 133 -6.76 -25.00 -10.66
N MET A 134 -6.52 -24.06 -9.76
CA MET A 134 -5.62 -24.17 -8.62
C MET A 134 -6.32 -24.76 -7.40
N GLY A 135 -7.65 -24.83 -7.38
CA GLY A 135 -8.42 -25.26 -6.22
C GLY A 135 -7.95 -24.57 -4.92
N TRP A 136 -7.71 -25.36 -3.87
CA TRP A 136 -7.25 -24.86 -2.57
C TRP A 136 -5.81 -24.30 -2.59
N LEU A 137 -4.96 -24.73 -3.53
CA LEU A 137 -3.60 -24.18 -3.65
C LEU A 137 -3.65 -22.69 -4.03
N GLY A 138 -4.67 -22.28 -4.78
CA GLY A 138 -4.90 -20.88 -5.12
C GLY A 138 -5.05 -19.98 -3.90
N LEU A 139 -5.69 -20.48 -2.83
CA LEU A 139 -5.84 -19.76 -1.56
C LEU A 139 -4.48 -19.54 -0.91
N LEU A 140 -3.67 -20.60 -0.80
CA LEU A 140 -2.33 -20.53 -0.21
C LEU A 140 -1.41 -19.59 -1.00
N ILE A 141 -1.43 -19.70 -2.33
CA ILE A 141 -0.63 -18.85 -3.22
C ILE A 141 -1.05 -17.39 -3.06
N THR A 142 -2.35 -17.09 -3.07
CA THR A 142 -2.85 -15.71 -2.90
C THR A 142 -2.44 -15.14 -1.54
N PHE A 143 -2.56 -15.93 -0.47
CA PHE A 143 -2.15 -15.51 0.87
C PHE A 143 -0.66 -15.19 0.94
N VAL A 144 0.19 -16.12 0.49
CA VAL A 144 1.64 -15.93 0.46
C VAL A 144 2.02 -14.75 -0.43
N TRP A 145 1.31 -14.56 -1.55
CA TRP A 145 1.53 -13.43 -2.45
C TRP A 145 1.27 -12.08 -1.76
N ILE A 146 0.11 -11.92 -1.11
CA ILE A 146 -0.24 -10.66 -0.44
C ILE A 146 0.73 -10.37 0.73
N VAL A 147 0.97 -11.37 1.60
CA VAL A 147 1.88 -11.19 2.75
C VAL A 147 3.31 -10.94 2.28
N GLY A 148 3.78 -11.71 1.29
CA GLY A 148 5.11 -11.61 0.71
C GLY A 148 5.34 -10.26 0.04
N LEU A 149 4.39 -9.81 -0.80
CA LEU A 149 4.48 -8.52 -1.49
C LEU A 149 4.44 -7.35 -0.49
N THR A 150 3.58 -7.41 0.53
CA THR A 150 3.52 -6.39 1.58
C THR A 150 4.86 -6.29 2.33
N ASN A 151 5.45 -7.43 2.68
CA ASN A 151 6.74 -7.46 3.34
C ASN A 151 7.89 -7.02 2.42
N ALA A 152 7.83 -7.37 1.13
CA ALA A 152 8.81 -6.92 0.14
C ALA A 152 8.80 -5.39 -0.03
N TYR A 153 7.62 -4.76 -0.09
CA TYR A 153 7.50 -3.29 -0.14
C TYR A 153 8.12 -2.61 1.08
N ASN A 154 7.95 -3.18 2.28
CA ASN A 154 8.59 -2.65 3.48
C ASN A 154 10.14 -2.73 3.42
N PHE A 155 10.69 -3.74 2.74
CA PHE A 155 12.15 -3.81 2.51
C PHE A 155 12.65 -2.82 1.45
N MET A 156 11.80 -2.44 0.48
CA MET A 156 12.18 -1.51 -0.60
C MET A 156 12.37 -0.06 -0.14
N ASP A 157 11.88 0.31 1.04
CA ASP A 157 11.94 1.68 1.56
C ASP A 157 13.33 2.08 2.12
N GLY A 158 14.32 1.18 2.06
CA GLY A 158 15.72 1.52 2.42
C GLY A 158 16.46 2.34 1.36
N ILE A 159 15.94 2.41 0.13
CA ILE A 159 16.55 3.13 -0.99
C ILE A 159 15.56 4.20 -1.48
N ASP A 160 16.03 5.45 -1.48
CA ASP A 160 15.22 6.62 -1.84
C ASP A 160 14.54 6.44 -3.21
N GLY A 161 13.21 6.49 -3.20
CA GLY A 161 12.39 6.50 -4.42
C GLY A 161 12.07 5.13 -5.03
N ILE A 162 12.65 4.01 -4.55
CA ILE A 162 12.38 2.68 -5.14
C ILE A 162 10.93 2.24 -4.91
N ALA A 163 10.43 2.32 -3.66
CA ALA A 163 9.07 1.90 -3.34
C ALA A 163 8.01 2.73 -4.11
N GLY A 164 8.22 4.04 -4.18
CA GLY A 164 7.36 4.96 -4.94
C GLY A 164 7.41 4.71 -6.45
N GLY A 165 8.61 4.53 -7.02
CA GLY A 165 8.79 4.20 -8.44
C GLY A 165 8.13 2.88 -8.81
N GLN A 166 8.27 1.85 -7.98
CA GLN A 166 7.61 0.57 -8.18
C GLN A 166 6.08 0.69 -8.15
N ALA A 167 5.53 1.48 -7.22
CA ALA A 167 4.09 1.72 -7.14
C ALA A 167 3.55 2.43 -8.41
N VAL A 168 4.30 3.39 -8.96
CA VAL A 168 3.94 4.06 -10.22
C VAL A 168 3.94 3.10 -11.39
N VAL A 169 5.01 2.30 -11.56
CA VAL A 169 5.12 1.33 -12.66
C VAL A 169 4.03 0.27 -12.56
N ALA A 170 3.81 -0.29 -11.37
CA ALA A 170 2.77 -1.27 -11.14
C ALA A 170 1.36 -0.70 -11.40
N GLY A 171 1.11 0.55 -10.98
CA GLY A 171 -0.16 1.23 -11.20
C GLY A 171 -0.44 1.56 -12.66
N LEU A 172 0.58 1.88 -13.46
CA LEU A 172 0.43 2.12 -14.91
C LEU A 172 0.27 0.82 -15.72
N GLY A 173 0.73 -0.32 -15.17
CA GLY A 173 0.68 -1.61 -15.83
C GLY A 173 -0.62 -2.38 -15.66
N TRP A 174 -1.57 -1.86 -14.87
CA TRP A 174 -2.86 -2.48 -14.56
C TRP A 174 -4.01 -1.81 -15.32
#